data_AF-A0A938RS38-F1
#
_entry.id   AF-A0A938RS38-F1
#
_cell.length_a   1.000
_cell.length_b   1.000
_cell.length_c   1.000
_cell.angle_alpha   90.00
_cell.angle_beta   90.00
_cell.angle_gamma   90.00
#
_symmetry.space_group_name_H-M   'P 1'
#
loop_
_entity.id
_entity.type
_entity.pdbx_description
1 polymer ?
#
loop_
_entity_poly.entity_id
_entity_poly.type
_entity_poly.pdbx_seq_one_letter_code
_entity_poly.pdbx_strand_id
1 'polypeptide(L)'
;RQFKVPRIYSLGGIFDQVPHTRKTRILATVSHSHLKDELKTFARFTDYEGPSSFNTMLLSLAREEGIEMAGVSARAPLYIQDLNAKACYDLLRNVLASAGFGIDLRDLRVTGEALVEMMDTAFSQNTTALEQLKRLEEQFDATVGEEPLQVQGEDYDKLLAEMRKLKKEGRKPH
;
A
#
# COMPACT_ATOMS: atom_id res chain seq x y z
N ARG A 1 28.34 2.36 6.26
CA ARG A 1 29.80 2.16 6.09
C ARG A 1 30.37 1.03 6.95
N GLN A 2 30.24 1.04 8.29
CA GLN A 2 30.79 -0.02 9.16
C GLN A 2 30.38 -1.45 8.75
N PHE A 3 29.08 -1.65 8.49
CA PHE A 3 28.52 -2.96 8.11
C PHE A 3 28.62 -3.28 6.61
N LYS A 4 29.19 -2.38 5.79
CA LYS A 4 29.34 -2.55 4.33
C LYS A 4 28.06 -3.04 3.62
N VAL A 5 26.90 -2.51 4.04
CA VAL A 5 25.61 -2.89 3.44
C VAL A 5 25.58 -2.46 1.97
N PRO A 6 25.25 -3.37 1.03
CA PRO A 6 25.19 -3.03 -0.39
C PRO A 6 23.90 -2.28 -0.75
N ARG A 7 22.83 -2.53 0.01
CA ARG A 7 21.48 -2.03 -0.29
C ARG A 7 20.67 -1.78 0.97
N ILE A 8 19.82 -0.75 0.92
CA ILE A 8 18.85 -0.39 1.95
C ILE A 8 17.43 -0.54 1.36
N TYR A 9 16.56 -1.25 2.07
CA TYR A 9 15.12 -1.24 1.80
C TYR A 9 14.41 -0.51 2.94
N SER A 10 13.68 0.54 2.61
CA SER A 10 12.80 1.24 3.54
C SER A 10 11.36 0.86 3.22
N LEU A 11 10.62 0.38 4.21
CA LEU A 11 9.26 -0.15 4.02
C LEU A 11 8.24 0.76 4.68
N GLY A 12 7.15 1.03 3.97
CA GLY A 12 6.10 1.90 4.45
C GLY A 12 4.71 1.53 3.94
N GLY A 13 3.74 2.31 4.39
CA GLY A 13 2.37 2.27 3.91
C GLY A 13 1.86 3.69 3.75
N ILE A 14 1.09 3.93 2.70
CA ILE A 14 0.43 5.22 2.46
C ILE A 14 -1.04 4.94 2.27
N PHE A 15 -1.88 5.68 2.98
CA PHE A 15 -3.32 5.62 2.75
C PHE A 15 -3.67 6.16 1.37
N ASP A 16 -4.51 5.43 0.66
CA ASP A 16 -4.92 5.73 -0.70
C ASP A 16 -6.36 5.31 -1.02
N GLN A 17 -6.89 5.87 -2.10
CA GLN A 17 -8.14 5.46 -2.72
C GLN A 17 -7.97 4.18 -3.52
N VAL A 18 -7.77 3.08 -2.80
CA VAL A 18 -7.67 1.74 -3.38
C VAL A 18 -8.71 0.81 -2.75
N PRO A 19 -9.27 -0.14 -3.52
CA PRO A 19 -10.19 -1.13 -3.00
C PRO A 19 -9.43 -2.26 -2.28
N HIS A 20 -9.99 -2.79 -1.19
CA HIS A 20 -9.42 -3.94 -0.48
C HIS A 20 -9.54 -5.26 -1.26
N THR A 21 -10.45 -5.30 -2.25
CA THR A 21 -10.78 -6.45 -3.10
C THR A 21 -9.80 -6.66 -4.26
N ARG A 22 -8.78 -5.79 -4.42
CA ARG A 22 -7.76 -5.91 -5.47
C ARG A 22 -6.38 -6.19 -4.88
N LYS A 23 -5.44 -6.59 -5.75
CA LYS A 23 -4.03 -6.76 -5.36
C LYS A 23 -3.48 -5.43 -4.84
N THR A 24 -2.73 -5.46 -3.74
CA THR A 24 -2.18 -4.24 -3.16
C THR A 24 -1.21 -3.58 -4.15
N ARG A 25 -1.46 -2.31 -4.48
CA ARG A 25 -0.52 -1.49 -5.24
C ARG A 25 0.69 -1.16 -4.37
N ILE A 26 1.86 -1.28 -4.97
CA ILE A 26 3.13 -0.96 -4.32
C ILE A 26 3.79 0.15 -5.14
N LEU A 27 4.20 1.21 -4.45
CA LEU A 27 5.02 2.28 -5.00
C LEU A 27 6.46 2.10 -4.54
N ALA A 28 7.40 2.43 -5.41
CA ALA A 28 8.81 2.45 -5.10
C ALA A 28 9.46 3.77 -5.54
N THR A 29 10.36 4.28 -4.70
CA THR A 29 11.35 5.30 -5.05
C THR A 29 12.73 4.67 -4.94
N VAL A 30 13.63 4.99 -5.87
CA VAL A 30 14.93 4.32 -5.97
C VAL A 30 16.06 5.33 -6.08
N SER A 31 17.21 5.05 -5.47
CA SER A 31 18.40 5.90 -5.58
C SER A 31 19.09 5.79 -6.95
N HIS A 32 18.98 4.62 -7.60
CA HIS A 32 19.62 4.30 -8.87
C HIS A 32 18.62 3.74 -9.89
N SER A 33 18.81 4.04 -11.17
CA SER A 33 17.86 3.69 -12.24
C SER A 33 17.74 2.19 -12.49
N HIS A 34 18.82 1.41 -12.36
CA HIS A 34 18.80 -0.04 -12.59
C HIS A 34 17.89 -0.78 -11.60
N LEU A 35 17.71 -0.24 -10.40
CA LEU A 35 16.75 -0.77 -9.43
C LEU A 35 15.31 -0.70 -9.96
N LYS A 36 15.00 0.18 -10.92
CA LYS A 36 13.68 0.19 -11.55
C LYS A 36 13.41 -1.12 -12.29
N ASP A 37 14.41 -1.66 -12.98
CA ASP A 37 14.29 -2.93 -13.71
C ASP A 37 14.11 -4.14 -12.79
N GLU A 38 14.74 -4.11 -11.61
CA GLU A 38 14.59 -5.16 -10.60
C GLU A 38 13.19 -5.14 -9.96
N LEU A 39 12.64 -3.96 -9.69
CA LEU A 39 11.41 -3.80 -8.89
C LEU A 39 10.12 -3.66 -9.73
N LYS A 40 10.21 -3.36 -11.04
CA LYS A 40 9.05 -3.10 -11.91
C LYS A 40 8.00 -4.22 -11.97
N THR A 41 8.40 -5.45 -11.64
CA THR A 41 7.51 -6.62 -11.63
C THR A 41 6.44 -6.54 -10.54
N PHE A 42 6.70 -5.81 -9.46
CA PHE A 42 5.79 -5.70 -8.32
C PHE A 42 5.53 -4.26 -7.84
N ALA A 43 6.37 -3.30 -8.21
CA ALA A 43 6.22 -1.91 -7.86
C ALA A 43 5.97 -1.03 -9.09
N ARG A 44 5.33 0.12 -8.86
CA ARG A 44 5.31 1.26 -9.78
C ARG A 44 6.19 2.36 -9.22
N PHE A 45 6.71 3.21 -10.08
CA PHE A 45 7.55 4.33 -9.68
C PHE A 45 6.74 5.60 -9.67
N THR A 46 7.17 6.56 -8.86
CA THR A 46 6.54 7.86 -8.77
C THR A 46 7.60 8.92 -8.95
N ASP A 47 7.29 9.91 -9.77
CA ASP A 47 8.05 11.14 -9.93
C ASP A 47 7.40 12.28 -9.11
N TYR A 48 6.68 11.93 -8.03
CA TYR A 48 5.99 12.89 -7.17
C TYR A 48 6.96 13.91 -6.57
N GLU A 49 6.60 15.18 -6.70
CA GLU A 49 7.23 16.30 -6.03
C GLU A 49 6.37 16.75 -4.84
N GLY A 50 6.95 16.73 -3.64
CA GLY A 50 6.29 17.16 -2.42
C GLY A 50 7.26 17.30 -1.26
N PRO A 51 6.75 17.54 -0.03
CA PRO A 51 7.61 17.75 1.12
C PRO A 51 8.53 16.55 1.36
N SER A 52 9.80 16.86 1.61
CA SER A 52 10.81 15.84 1.89
C SER A 52 10.47 15.09 3.18
N SER A 53 10.58 13.77 3.14
CA SER A 53 10.47 12.89 4.30
C SER A 53 11.86 12.40 4.73
N PHE A 54 11.94 11.75 5.90
CA PHE A 54 13.15 11.03 6.30
C PHE A 54 13.60 10.03 5.20
N ASN A 55 12.64 9.38 4.55
CA ASN A 55 12.91 8.40 3.50
C ASN A 55 13.53 9.04 2.25
N THR A 56 13.06 10.22 1.82
CA THR A 56 13.62 10.91 0.64
C THR A 56 15.00 11.49 0.94
N MET A 57 15.21 12.03 2.15
CA MET A 57 16.54 12.46 2.61
C MET A 57 17.53 11.28 2.63
N LEU A 58 17.14 10.15 3.25
CA LEU A 58 18.00 8.98 3.33
C LEU A 58 18.31 8.40 1.93
N LEU A 59 17.35 8.45 1.01
CA LEU A 59 17.54 8.02 -0.38
C LEU A 59 18.56 8.90 -1.13
N SER A 60 18.53 10.23 -0.91
CA SER A 60 19.54 11.15 -1.47
C SER A 60 20.93 10.85 -0.91
N LEU A 61 21.04 10.71 0.42
CA LEU A 61 22.31 10.40 1.08
C LEU A 61 22.87 9.04 0.64
N ALA A 62 22.01 8.02 0.53
CA ALA A 62 22.42 6.70 0.05
C ALA A 62 23.00 6.79 -1.37
N ARG A 63 22.36 7.58 -2.27
CA ARG A 63 22.87 7.82 -3.62
C ARG A 63 24.25 8.49 -3.61
N GLU A 64 24.42 9.55 -2.83
CA GLU A 64 25.71 10.26 -2.70
C GLU A 64 26.83 9.35 -2.19
N GLU A 65 26.47 8.41 -1.33
CA GLU A 65 27.36 7.41 -0.73
C GLU A 65 27.60 6.17 -1.60
N GLY A 66 26.99 6.10 -2.79
CA GLY A 66 27.07 4.93 -3.68
C GLY A 66 26.40 3.68 -3.10
N ILE A 67 25.44 3.84 -2.18
CA ILE A 67 24.65 2.76 -1.58
C ILE A 67 23.30 2.69 -2.29
N GLU A 68 22.93 1.49 -2.72
CA GLU A 68 21.62 1.27 -3.31
C GLU A 68 20.53 1.44 -2.25
N MET A 69 19.44 2.11 -2.60
CA MET A 69 18.31 2.27 -1.72
C MET A 69 17.01 2.23 -2.51
N ALA A 70 16.05 1.48 -1.98
CA ALA A 70 14.67 1.47 -2.44
C ALA A 70 13.73 1.79 -1.28
N GLY A 71 12.95 2.86 -1.40
CA GLY A 71 11.81 3.13 -0.53
C GLY A 71 10.57 2.49 -1.14
N VAL A 72 9.97 1.51 -0.48
CA VAL A 72 8.86 0.71 -1.01
C VAL A 72 7.65 0.87 -0.09
N SER A 73 6.54 1.33 -0.64
CA SER A 73 5.33 1.64 0.13
C SER A 73 4.10 0.93 -0.43
N ALA A 74 3.36 0.25 0.42
CA ALA A 74 2.06 -0.30 0.08
C ALA A 74 0.98 0.79 0.09
N ARG A 75 0.07 0.77 -0.89
CA ARG A 75 -1.13 1.61 -0.91
C ARG A 75 -2.24 0.89 -0.15
N ALA A 76 -2.69 1.48 0.94
CA ALA A 76 -3.69 0.90 1.83
C ALA A 76 -5.01 1.69 1.76
N PRO A 77 -6.19 1.04 1.73
CA PRO A 77 -7.47 1.74 1.77
C PRO A 77 -7.63 2.60 3.03
N LEU A 78 -8.09 3.85 2.92
CA LEU A 78 -8.29 4.77 4.07
C LEU A 78 -9.33 4.26 5.08
N TYR A 79 -10.26 3.41 4.65
CA TYR A 79 -11.28 2.83 5.54
C TYR A 79 -10.77 1.67 6.40
N ILE A 80 -9.54 1.18 6.17
CA ILE A 80 -8.85 0.22 7.03
C ILE A 80 -7.84 1.00 7.88
N GLN A 81 -8.27 1.46 9.05
CA GLN A 81 -7.44 2.32 9.92
C GLN A 81 -6.55 1.52 10.89
N ASP A 82 -6.88 0.25 11.12
CA ASP A 82 -6.07 -0.67 11.91
C ASP A 82 -5.01 -1.34 11.01
N LEU A 83 -4.25 -2.31 11.55
CA LEU A 83 -3.22 -3.01 10.77
C LEU A 83 -3.80 -3.64 9.49
N ASN A 84 -3.33 -3.19 8.33
CA ASN A 84 -3.66 -3.81 7.06
C ASN A 84 -2.73 -5.00 6.76
N ALA A 85 -3.03 -6.15 7.37
CA ALA A 85 -2.21 -7.36 7.26
C ALA A 85 -2.05 -7.85 5.81
N LYS A 86 -3.08 -7.67 4.96
CA LYS A 86 -2.98 -7.97 3.52
C LYS A 86 -1.92 -7.11 2.83
N ALA A 87 -1.95 -5.79 3.05
CA ALA A 87 -0.98 -4.88 2.46
C ALA A 87 0.46 -5.16 2.96
N CYS A 88 0.61 -5.46 4.26
CA CYS A 88 1.90 -5.88 4.83
C CYS A 88 2.41 -7.17 4.19
N TYR A 89 1.54 -8.18 4.03
CA TYR A 89 1.90 -9.45 3.38
C TYR A 89 2.33 -9.23 1.93
N ASP A 90 1.52 -8.53 1.14
CA ASP A 90 1.82 -8.27 -0.28
C ASP A 90 3.15 -7.52 -0.44
N LEU A 91 3.43 -6.53 0.42
CA LEU A 91 4.69 -5.78 0.42
C LEU A 91 5.89 -6.67 0.79
N LEU A 92 5.82 -7.33 1.94
CA LEU A 92 6.93 -8.14 2.46
C LEU A 92 7.25 -9.31 1.54
N ARG A 93 6.24 -10.02 1.04
CA ARG A 93 6.43 -11.13 0.11
C ARG A 93 7.26 -10.69 -1.11
N ASN A 94 6.93 -9.55 -1.70
CA ASN A 94 7.63 -9.08 -2.90
C ASN A 94 9.04 -8.55 -2.59
N VAL A 95 9.22 -7.79 -1.51
CA VAL A 95 10.54 -7.27 -1.13
C VAL A 95 11.48 -8.38 -0.72
N LEU A 96 11.04 -9.33 0.10
CA LEU A 96 11.87 -10.44 0.55
C LEU A 96 12.28 -11.34 -0.61
N ALA A 97 11.35 -11.65 -1.52
CA ALA A 97 11.68 -12.38 -2.74
C ALA A 97 12.71 -11.64 -3.60
N SER A 98 12.55 -10.32 -3.79
CA SER A 98 13.51 -9.48 -4.53
C SER A 98 14.88 -9.40 -3.85
N ALA A 99 14.93 -9.47 -2.53
CA ALA A 99 16.17 -9.46 -1.74
C ALA A 99 16.78 -10.85 -1.53
N GLY A 100 16.17 -11.92 -2.07
CA GLY A 100 16.65 -13.29 -1.96
C GLY A 100 16.41 -13.95 -0.59
N PHE A 101 15.47 -13.45 0.20
CA PHE A 101 15.11 -14.00 1.51
C PHE A 101 13.86 -14.90 1.43
N GLY A 102 13.97 -16.07 2.04
CA GLY A 102 12.84 -17.00 2.24
C GLY A 102 12.34 -16.97 3.67
N ILE A 103 11.57 -15.93 4.03
CA ILE A 103 10.92 -15.83 5.34
C ILE A 103 9.49 -16.35 5.23
N ASP A 104 9.08 -17.15 6.22
CA ASP A 104 7.70 -17.61 6.35
C ASP A 104 6.77 -16.45 6.77
N LEU A 105 5.74 -16.19 5.96
CA LEU A 105 4.73 -15.14 6.19
C LEU A 105 3.31 -15.71 6.32
N ARG A 106 3.17 -17.00 6.64
CA ARG A 106 1.86 -17.70 6.66
C ARG A 106 0.87 -17.07 7.64
N ASP A 107 1.31 -16.70 8.82
CA ASP A 107 0.51 -16.02 9.85
C ASP A 107 -0.03 -14.67 9.35
N LEU A 108 0.83 -13.87 8.73
CA LEU A 108 0.47 -12.58 8.15
C LEU A 108 -0.49 -12.73 6.97
N ARG A 109 -0.28 -13.74 6.12
CA ARG A 109 -1.19 -14.08 5.02
C ARG A 109 -2.59 -14.42 5.53
N VAL A 110 -2.69 -15.34 6.49
CA VAL A 110 -3.98 -15.77 7.08
C VAL A 110 -4.69 -14.58 7.74
N THR A 111 -3.94 -13.74 8.45
CA THR A 111 -4.49 -12.51 9.06
C THR A 111 -5.00 -11.53 7.99
N GLY A 112 -4.29 -11.41 6.87
CA GLY A 112 -4.70 -10.60 5.72
C GLY A 112 -5.96 -11.12 5.02
N GLU A 113 -6.09 -12.43 4.88
CA GLU A 113 -7.28 -13.09 4.31
C GLU A 113 -8.52 -12.87 5.20
N ALA A 114 -8.38 -13.09 6.51
CA ALA A 114 -9.46 -12.83 7.47
C ALA A 114 -9.88 -11.35 7.50
N LEU A 115 -8.93 -10.42 7.32
CA LEU A 115 -9.23 -9.00 7.19
C LEU A 115 -10.09 -8.70 5.94
N VAL A 116 -9.77 -9.33 4.80
CA VAL A 116 -10.56 -9.16 3.57
C VAL A 116 -11.97 -9.69 3.75
N GLU A 117 -12.12 -10.91 4.28
CA GLU A 117 -13.44 -11.52 4.53
C GLU A 117 -14.30 -10.68 5.48
N MET A 118 -13.69 -10.09 6.51
CA MET A 118 -14.37 -9.17 7.42
C MET A 118 -14.85 -7.91 6.70
N MET A 119 -14.03 -7.33 5.82
CA MET A 119 -14.42 -6.18 5.01
C MET A 119 -15.52 -6.54 4.03
N ASP A 120 -15.41 -7.64 3.29
CA ASP A 120 -16.43 -8.10 2.35
C ASP A 120 -17.79 -8.27 3.04
N THR A 121 -17.79 -8.88 4.23
CA THR A 121 -19.00 -9.04 5.06
C THR A 121 -19.58 -7.69 5.46
N ALA A 122 -18.75 -6.76 5.95
CA ALA A 122 -19.21 -5.44 6.37
C ALA A 122 -19.81 -4.63 5.20
N PHE A 123 -19.17 -4.67 4.03
CA PHE A 123 -19.67 -4.00 2.84
C PHE A 123 -20.97 -4.62 2.34
N SER A 124 -21.12 -5.96 2.39
CA SER A 124 -22.33 -6.65 1.94
C SER A 124 -23.62 -6.20 2.65
N GLN A 125 -23.50 -5.62 3.84
CA GLN A 125 -24.62 -5.14 4.64
C GLN A 125 -25.07 -3.72 4.28
N ASN A 126 -24.33 -3.01 3.42
CA ASN A 126 -24.61 -1.63 3.02
C ASN A 126 -24.53 -1.47 1.50
N THR A 127 -25.69 -1.41 0.85
CA THR A 127 -25.81 -1.26 -0.61
C THR A 127 -25.09 -0.02 -1.14
N THR A 128 -25.16 1.11 -0.42
CA THR A 128 -24.46 2.34 -0.80
C THR A 128 -22.94 2.14 -0.77
N ALA A 129 -22.40 1.50 0.27
CA ALA A 129 -20.97 1.22 0.37
C ALA A 129 -20.50 0.27 -0.74
N LEU A 130 -21.31 -0.73 -1.11
CA LEU A 130 -21.02 -1.63 -2.24
C LEU A 130 -20.98 -0.88 -3.58
N GLU A 131 -21.93 0.01 -3.83
CA GLU A 131 -21.94 0.82 -5.06
C GLU A 131 -20.69 1.70 -5.15
N GLN A 132 -20.29 2.34 -4.05
CA GLN A 132 -19.07 3.14 -4.01
C GLN A 132 -17.80 2.27 -4.17
N LEU A 133 -17.78 1.06 -3.57
CA LEU A 133 -16.67 0.11 -3.76
C LEU A 133 -16.53 -0.30 -5.22
N LYS A 134 -17.64 -0.60 -5.92
CA LYS A 134 -17.61 -0.95 -7.35
C LYS A 134 -17.04 0.17 -8.20
N ARG A 135 -17.42 1.42 -7.95
CA ARG A 135 -16.83 2.57 -8.65
C ARG A 135 -15.34 2.71 -8.39
N LEU A 136 -14.92 2.52 -7.14
CA LEU A 136 -13.52 2.54 -6.76
C LEU A 136 -12.72 1.43 -7.44
N GLU A 137 -13.31 0.24 -7.57
CA GLU A 137 -12.74 -0.86 -8.33
C GLU A 137 -12.61 -0.54 -9.82
N GLU A 138 -13.65 0.03 -10.44
CA GLU A 138 -13.61 0.45 -11.85
C GLU A 138 -12.53 1.50 -12.09
N GLN A 139 -12.39 2.49 -11.20
CA GLN A 139 -11.33 3.50 -11.26
C GLN A 139 -9.94 2.86 -11.13
N PHE A 140 -9.77 1.95 -10.17
CA PHE A 140 -8.53 1.22 -9.96
C PHE A 140 -8.18 0.31 -11.14
N ASP A 141 -9.16 -0.34 -11.76
CA ASP A 141 -8.91 -1.24 -12.89
C ASP A 141 -8.65 -0.45 -14.19
N ALA A 142 -9.24 0.73 -14.33
CA ALA A 142 -9.04 1.63 -15.47
C ALA A 142 -7.66 2.30 -15.47
N THR A 143 -7.05 2.52 -14.31
CA THR A 143 -5.73 3.14 -14.23
C THR A 143 -4.62 2.12 -14.47
N VAL A 144 -4.15 2.11 -15.72
CA VAL A 144 -2.95 1.39 -16.15
C VAL A 144 -1.79 2.36 -16.21
N GLY A 145 -0.98 2.46 -15.15
CA GLY A 145 0.25 3.26 -15.17
C GLY A 145 0.53 4.07 -13.91
N GLU A 146 1.43 5.04 -14.04
CA GLU A 146 1.84 5.96 -12.98
C GLU A 146 0.67 6.86 -12.59
N GLU A 147 0.29 6.83 -11.31
CA GLU A 147 -0.73 7.70 -10.75
C GLU A 147 -0.11 8.77 -9.85
N PRO A 148 -0.64 9.99 -9.87
CA PRO A 148 -0.33 10.98 -8.85
C PRO A 148 -0.73 10.47 -7.46
N LEU A 149 0.08 10.79 -6.46
CA LEU A 149 -0.30 10.66 -5.06
C LEU A 149 -1.42 11.67 -4.77
N GLN A 150 -2.67 11.26 -4.98
CA GLN A 150 -3.96 11.91 -4.67
C GLN A 150 -4.80 12.26 -5.90
N VAL A 151 -5.99 11.66 -5.97
CA VAL A 151 -7.16 12.25 -6.62
C VAL A 151 -8.27 12.23 -5.57
N GLN A 152 -8.45 13.30 -4.80
CA GLN A 152 -9.63 13.42 -3.93
C GLN A 152 -10.90 13.46 -4.80
N GLY A 153 -11.88 12.60 -4.49
CA GLY A 153 -13.13 12.50 -5.24
C GLY A 153 -14.31 12.30 -4.30
N GLU A 154 -15.45 12.94 -4.61
CA GLU A 154 -16.66 12.95 -3.78
C GLU A 154 -17.18 11.53 -3.45
N ASP A 155 -16.99 10.59 -4.37
CA ASP A 155 -17.42 9.19 -4.21
C ASP A 155 -16.62 8.47 -3.11
N TYR A 156 -15.33 8.79 -2.95
CA TYR A 156 -14.51 8.21 -1.90
C TYR A 156 -14.84 8.77 -0.51
N ASP A 157 -15.16 10.06 -0.43
CA ASP A 157 -15.59 10.68 0.83
C ASP A 157 -16.93 10.09 1.32
N LYS A 158 -17.85 9.81 0.40
CA LYS A 158 -19.11 9.09 0.71
C LYS A 158 -18.80 7.70 1.25
N LEU A 159 -17.89 6.97 0.62
CA LEU A 159 -17.48 5.64 1.10
C LEU A 159 -16.92 5.70 2.53
N LEU A 160 -16.04 6.66 2.82
CA LEU A 160 -15.50 6.86 4.17
C LEU A 160 -16.58 7.20 5.19
N ALA A 161 -17.56 8.02 4.82
CA ALA A 161 -18.67 8.37 5.69
C ALA A 161 -19.53 7.13 6.04
N GLU A 162 -19.83 6.29 5.05
CA GLU A 162 -20.59 5.04 5.26
C GLU A 162 -19.82 4.05 6.15
N MET A 163 -18.52 3.87 5.92
CA MET A 163 -17.69 2.99 6.76
C MET A 163 -17.59 3.48 8.21
N ARG A 164 -17.59 4.81 8.43
CA ARG A 164 -17.64 5.38 9.78
C ARG A 164 -18.97 5.11 10.48
N LYS A 165 -20.10 5.07 9.75
CA LYS A 165 -21.41 4.71 10.32
C LYS A 165 -21.42 3.24 10.73
N LEU A 166 -20.98 2.34 9.85
CA LEU A 166 -20.90 0.90 10.13
C LEU A 166 -20.04 0.59 11.37
N LYS A 167 -18.89 1.25 11.53
CA LYS A 167 -18.02 1.07 12.71
C LYS A 167 -18.68 1.55 14.01
N LYS A 168 -19.57 2.56 13.96
CA LYS A 168 -20.33 3.04 15.13
C LYS A 168 -21.48 2.09 15.48
N GLU A 169 -22.17 1.55 14.47
CA GLU A 169 -23.31 0.64 14.65
C GLU A 169 -22.88 -0.77 15.11
N GLY A 170 -21.71 -1.24 14.66
CA GLY A 170 -21.11 -2.52 15.11
C GLY A 170 -20.53 -2.48 16.52
N ARG A 171 -20.36 -1.31 17.14
CA ARG A 171 -19.94 -1.15 18.53
C ARG A 171 -21.16 -1.35 19.43
N LYS A 172 -21.59 -2.61 19.63
CA LYS A 172 -22.59 -2.91 20.68
C LYS A 172 -22.07 -2.35 22.01
N PRO A 173 -22.86 -1.56 22.74
CA PRO A 173 -22.46 -1.09 24.06
C PRO A 173 -22.30 -2.30 24.97
N HIS A 174 -21.11 -2.45 25.54
CA HIS A 174 -20.91 -3.17 26.80
C HIS A 174 -20.99 -2.14 27.91
#